data_AF-A0A6B3EYA8-F1
#
_entry.id   AF-A0A6B3EYA8-F1
#
_cell.length_a   1.000
_cell.length_b   1.000
_cell.length_c   1.000
_cell.angle_alpha   90.00
_cell.angle_beta   90.00
_cell.angle_gamma   90.00
#
_symmetry.space_group_name_H-M   'P 1'
#
loop_
_entity.id
_entity.type
_entity.pdbx_description
1 polymer ?
#
loop_
_entity_poly.entity_id
_entity_poly.type
_entity_poly.pdbx_seq_one_letter_code
_entity_poly.pdbx_strand_id
1 'polypeptide(L)'
;ETYTERHGLDFAPHGKTSMAPQLFHQQLERGAWGITLAVPHQVRVARAFGVPRVFLANELVDAAALRWIAAELAADPDFVFVA
;
A
#
# COMPACT_ATOMS: atom_id res chain seq x y z
N GLU A 1 8.27 8.82 -10.66
CA GLU A 1 9.64 9.06 -10.19
C GLU A 1 10.15 10.46 -10.50
N THR A 2 10.44 10.82 -11.74
CA THR A 2 11.23 12.04 -12.04
C THR A 2 10.68 13.35 -11.47
N TYR A 3 9.35 13.51 -11.31
CA TYR A 3 8.81 14.68 -10.62
C TYR A 3 9.08 14.64 -9.11
N THR A 4 8.73 13.55 -8.43
CA THR A 4 8.86 13.41 -6.97
C THR A 4 10.32 13.41 -6.54
N GLU A 5 11.19 12.70 -7.27
CA GLU A 5 12.64 12.67 -7.01
C GLU A 5 13.26 14.07 -7.07
N ARG A 6 12.92 14.85 -8.11
CA ARG A 6 13.42 16.23 -8.28
C ARG A 6 13.01 17.17 -7.13
N HIS A 7 11.97 16.80 -6.37
CA HIS A 7 11.47 17.60 -5.24
C HIS A 7 11.76 16.94 -3.88
N GLY A 8 12.54 15.84 -3.85
CA GLY A 8 12.85 15.14 -2.60
C GLY A 8 11.64 14.50 -1.92
N LEU A 9 10.65 14.06 -2.71
CA LEU A 9 9.42 13.43 -2.24
C LEU A 9 9.41 11.92 -2.56
N ASP A 10 8.87 11.13 -1.64
CA ASP A 10 8.53 9.73 -1.91
C ASP A 10 7.34 9.62 -2.85
N PHE A 11 7.29 8.51 -3.61
CA PHE A 11 6.24 8.25 -4.58
C PHE A 11 5.41 7.02 -4.21
N ALA A 12 4.11 7.21 -3.96
CA ALA A 12 3.16 6.15 -3.65
C ALA A 12 1.92 6.22 -4.58
N PRO A 13 1.96 5.62 -5.78
CA PRO A 13 0.87 5.72 -6.76
C PRO A 13 -0.43 5.08 -6.25
N HIS A 14 -1.57 5.65 -6.68
CA HIS A 14 -2.88 5.19 -6.26
C HIS A 14 -3.38 4.00 -7.08
N GLY A 15 -3.46 2.83 -6.45
CA GLY A 15 -3.74 1.55 -7.09
C GLY A 15 -5.23 1.20 -7.30
N LYS A 16 -6.16 1.95 -6.70
CA LYS A 16 -7.62 1.68 -6.76
C LYS A 16 -8.17 1.53 -8.17
N THR A 17 -7.70 2.33 -9.11
CA THR A 17 -8.30 2.38 -10.45
C THR A 17 -7.94 1.13 -11.25
N SER A 18 -6.69 0.71 -11.17
CA SER A 18 -6.23 -0.47 -11.91
C SER A 18 -6.55 -1.77 -11.18
N MET A 19 -6.45 -1.78 -9.84
CA MET A 19 -6.51 -2.99 -9.01
C MET A 19 -5.81 -4.20 -9.64
N ALA A 20 -4.68 -3.93 -10.29
CA ALA A 20 -3.90 -4.89 -11.05
C ALA A 20 -2.56 -5.08 -10.33
N PRO A 21 -2.40 -6.16 -9.54
CA PRO A 21 -1.19 -6.39 -8.74
C PRO A 21 0.10 -6.39 -9.56
N GLN A 22 0.03 -6.78 -10.84
CA GLN A 22 1.17 -6.74 -11.75
C GLN A 22 1.66 -5.30 -12.00
N LEU A 23 0.74 -4.34 -12.10
CA LEU A 23 1.11 -2.92 -12.24
C LEU A 23 1.70 -2.37 -10.95
N PHE A 24 1.21 -2.84 -9.78
CA PHE A 24 1.79 -2.45 -8.50
C PHE A 24 3.24 -2.92 -8.41
N HIS A 25 3.52 -4.16 -8.79
CA HIS A 25 4.88 -4.68 -8.81
C HIS A 25 5.78 -3.86 -9.74
N GLN A 26 5.33 -3.59 -10.97
CA GLN A 26 6.08 -2.76 -11.91
C GLN A 26 6.35 -1.33 -11.39
N GLN A 27 5.42 -0.76 -10.61
CA GLN A 27 5.62 0.54 -9.99
C GLN A 27 6.67 0.48 -8.87
N LEU A 28 6.64 -0.57 -8.05
CA LEU A 28 7.62 -0.79 -6.98
C LEU A 28 9.02 -1.05 -7.54
N GLU A 29 9.15 -1.85 -8.61
CA GLU A 29 10.42 -2.08 -9.31
C GLU A 29 11.00 -0.79 -9.92
N ARG A 30 10.15 0.22 -10.18
CA ARG A 30 10.51 1.54 -10.67
C ARG A 30 10.54 2.58 -9.54
N GLY A 31 10.90 2.15 -8.33
CA GLY A 31 11.21 3.03 -7.20
C GLY A 31 10.01 3.69 -6.52
N ALA A 32 8.78 3.23 -6.76
CA ALA A 32 7.68 3.59 -5.87
C ALA A 32 7.98 3.10 -4.44
N TRP A 33 7.81 3.97 -3.45
CA TRP A 33 8.01 3.66 -2.05
C TRP A 33 6.98 2.62 -1.55
N GLY A 34 5.74 2.72 -2.02
CA GLY A 34 4.61 1.87 -1.67
C GLY A 34 3.42 2.08 -2.61
N ILE A 35 2.28 1.48 -2.30
CA ILE A 35 1.04 1.63 -3.08
C ILE A 35 -0.05 2.26 -2.24
N THR A 36 -0.70 3.27 -2.80
CA THR A 36 -1.83 3.95 -2.15
C THR A 36 -3.15 3.25 -2.51
N LEU A 37 -3.96 2.90 -1.52
CA LEU A 37 -5.25 2.22 -1.68
C LEU A 37 -6.33 2.97 -0.91
N ALA A 38 -7.60 2.72 -1.22
CA ALA A 38 -8.70 3.51 -0.67
C ALA A 38 -9.58 2.76 0.33
N VAL A 39 -9.53 1.42 0.37
CA VAL A 39 -10.42 0.64 1.25
C VAL A 39 -9.73 -0.64 1.75
N PRO A 40 -10.10 -1.16 2.95
CA PRO A 40 -9.37 -2.26 3.57
C PRO A 40 -9.30 -3.56 2.76
N HIS A 41 -10.33 -3.89 1.97
CA HIS A 41 -10.27 -5.09 1.14
C HIS A 41 -9.20 -5.00 0.03
N GLN A 42 -8.88 -3.79 -0.45
CA GLN A 42 -7.79 -3.59 -1.41
C GLN A 42 -6.44 -3.84 -0.73
N VAL A 43 -6.29 -3.40 0.53
CA VAL A 43 -5.08 -3.67 1.34
C VAL A 43 -4.85 -5.17 1.47
N ARG A 44 -5.91 -5.95 1.72
CA ARG A 44 -5.83 -7.42 1.75
C ARG A 44 -5.32 -8.01 0.45
N VAL A 45 -5.83 -7.53 -0.69
CA VAL A 45 -5.35 -7.96 -2.01
C VAL A 45 -3.88 -7.59 -2.17
N ALA A 46 -3.49 -6.34 -1.93
CA ALA A 46 -2.10 -5.91 -2.06
C ALA A 46 -1.16 -6.75 -1.17
N ARG A 47 -1.57 -7.08 0.07
CA ARG A 47 -0.81 -7.96 0.96
C ARG A 47 -0.67 -9.38 0.45
N ALA A 48 -1.76 -9.98 -0.04
CA ALA A 48 -1.72 -11.31 -0.63
C ALA A 48 -0.78 -11.39 -1.86
N PHE A 49 -0.56 -10.26 -2.54
CA PHE A 49 0.37 -10.14 -3.67
C PHE A 49 1.75 -9.59 -3.28
N GLY A 50 2.08 -9.55 -1.98
CA GLY A 50 3.42 -9.22 -1.50
C GLY A 50 3.80 -7.75 -1.59
N VAL A 51 2.83 -6.83 -1.64
CA VAL A 51 3.13 -5.39 -1.56
C VAL A 51 3.67 -5.08 -0.14
N PRO A 52 4.91 -4.55 -0.01
CA PRO A 52 5.57 -4.41 1.28
C PRO A 52 5.15 -3.14 2.03
N ARG A 53 4.67 -2.11 1.31
CA ARG A 53 4.26 -0.83 1.90
C ARG A 53 2.93 -0.38 1.32
N VAL A 54 1.96 -0.11 2.18
CA VAL A 54 0.62 0.34 1.79
C VAL A 54 0.28 1.64 2.51
N PHE A 55 -0.17 2.63 1.74
CA PHE A 55 -0.82 3.83 2.27
C PHE A 55 -2.33 3.72 2.02
N LEU A 56 -3.13 3.56 3.06
CA LEU A 56 -4.57 3.68 2.99
C LEU A 56 -4.96 5.17 2.99
N ALA A 57 -5.30 5.73 1.84
CA ALA A 57 -5.80 7.10 1.70
C ALA A 57 -7.29 7.20 2.03
N ASN A 58 -7.70 6.65 3.18
CA ASN A 58 -9.08 6.67 3.70
C ASN A 58 -9.11 6.28 5.18
N GLU A 59 -10.16 6.65 5.90
CA GLU A 59 -10.29 6.34 7.32
C GLU A 59 -10.54 4.84 7.57
N LEU A 60 -9.77 4.28 8.50
CA LEU A 60 -9.91 2.89 8.94
C LEU A 60 -10.85 2.79 10.14
N VAL A 61 -12.15 2.70 9.87
CA VAL A 61 -13.20 2.70 10.92
C VAL A 61 -13.86 1.35 11.18
N ASP A 62 -13.58 0.33 10.35
CA ASP A 62 -14.14 -1.01 10.52
C ASP A 62 -13.33 -1.85 11.52
N ALA A 63 -13.99 -2.36 12.56
CA ALA A 63 -13.34 -3.11 13.63
C ALA A 63 -12.72 -4.43 13.14
N ALA A 64 -13.31 -5.08 12.12
CA ALA A 64 -12.74 -6.31 11.56
C ALA A 64 -11.48 -6.03 10.73
N ALA A 65 -11.48 -4.95 9.95
CA ALA A 65 -10.32 -4.46 9.23
C ALA A 65 -9.18 -4.04 10.17
N LEU A 66 -9.49 -3.30 11.25
CA LEU A 66 -8.54 -2.91 12.29
C LEU A 66 -7.84 -4.13 12.89
N ARG A 67 -8.61 -5.13 13.33
CA ARG A 67 -8.05 -6.37 13.89
C ARG A 67 -7.17 -7.12 12.91
N TRP A 68 -7.59 -7.18 11.65
CA TRP A 68 -6.82 -7.87 10.62
C TRP A 68 -5.50 -7.14 10.31
N ILE A 69 -5.51 -5.83 10.13
CA ILE A 69 -4.29 -5.04 9.88
C ILE A 69 -3.33 -5.12 11.07
N ALA A 70 -3.84 -5.05 12.30
CA ALA A 70 -3.02 -5.21 13.49
C ALA A 70 -2.34 -6.58 13.56
N ALA A 71 -3.05 -7.65 13.15
CA ALA A 71 -2.48 -8.99 13.09
C ALA A 71 -1.39 -9.12 12.00
N GLU A 72 -1.60 -8.53 10.82
CA GLU A 72 -0.58 -8.48 9.76
C GLU A 72 0.69 -7.77 10.21
N LEU A 73 0.56 -6.61 10.86
CA LEU A 73 1.69 -5.85 11.40
C LEU A 73 2.43 -6.59 12.52
N ALA A 74 1.72 -7.37 13.33
CA ALA A 74 2.34 -8.19 14.38
C ALA A 74 3.06 -9.43 13.81
N ALA A 75 2.57 -9.96 12.68
CA ALA A 75 3.13 -11.15 12.04
C ALA A 75 4.34 -10.85 11.14
N ASP A 76 4.40 -9.66 10.55
CA ASP A 76 5.41 -9.25 9.58
C ASP A 76 6.01 -7.88 9.95
N PRO A 77 7.16 -7.85 10.65
CA PRO A 77 7.83 -6.61 11.05
C PRO A 77 8.28 -5.72 9.88
N ASP A 78 8.42 -6.27 8.68
CA ASP A 78 8.85 -5.54 7.49
C ASP A 78 7.65 -4.92 6.75
N PHE A 79 6.41 -5.26 7.13
CA PHE A 79 5.22 -4.66 6.56
C PHE A 79 5.02 -3.23 7.07
N VAL A 80 4.97 -2.28 6.13
CA VAL A 80 4.64 -0.88 6.43
C VAL A 80 3.20 -0.58 6.04
N PHE A 81 2.40 -0.18 7.02
CA PHE A 81 1.05 0.31 6.82
C PHE A 81 0.89 1.72 7.37
N VAL A 82 0.39 2.62 6.54
CA VAL A 82 0.05 4.01 6.91
C VAL A 82 -1.43 4.24 6.59
N ALA A 83 -2.18 4.85 7.49
CA ALA A 83 -3.58 5.25 7.31
C ALA A 83 -3.82 6.61 7.95
#